data_AF-A0A3B0CAM5-F1
#
_entry.id   AF-A0A3B0CAM5-F1
#
_cell.length_a   1.000
_cell.length_b   1.000
_cell.length_c   1.000
_cell.angle_alpha   90.00
_cell.angle_beta   90.00
_cell.angle_gamma   90.00
#
_symmetry.space_group_name_H-M   'P 1'
#
loop_
_entity.id
_entity.type
_entity.pdbx_description
1 polymer ?
#
loop_
_entity_poly.entity_id
_entity_poly.type
_entity_poly.pdbx_seq_one_letter_code
_entity_poly.pdbx_strand_id
1 'polypeptide(L)'
;MRTLFFAICALFLATSEIQAQNSPDCRTAIPVCADQGPLFFEADGSGDIDDFDPDIIRRSGCLEKGSVASANIENNTSWFVFRAGTGGQVGFDIEALPVGGSGTVTAEWDFAVYGPDVDCADISNGTAEPIRCNYEVNDTNFTGIGVNPENGQQGAPFLIGSQNTYDEWLDVQPGEIYYILINNFNTNFDGDPEPYSIVFTGTSVEDDQNTALDCTLRDEFLGLDIIACEGDPDITLSALNSPAGADIANVAWTVDYEDDGVIDDALTGTGPFGAELIVASPNSGRYFAEITTITGTPPTVADVGGILITFYGIPVLDRVEILDTNLSEDPDMNNIEIFVDGDGDYEYAINGGEFQDDPVFRDIPPGLNTLIINDKNGCGTTEPLEFLVVGYPKFFTPNGDGIHDAWNVLGIETLNDPSVFIFDRYGKLLKQLNAATIGWDGTFNGRPMPSSDYWFRFEYSEDEEGLVVAKTRKTHFTLKR
;
A
#
# COMPACT_ATOMS: atom_id res chain seq x y z
N MET A 1 -5.60 75.93 11.92
CA MET A 1 -4.37 75.49 12.62
C MET A 1 -4.83 74.71 13.84
N ARG A 2 -5.10 73.40 13.70
CA ARG A 2 -4.17 72.29 13.96
C ARG A 2 -3.62 72.32 15.40
N THR A 3 -4.30 71.62 16.30
CA THR A 3 -3.70 71.02 17.50
C THR A 3 -4.10 69.56 17.51
N LEU A 4 -3.11 68.72 17.19
CA LEU A 4 -3.19 67.28 17.03
C LEU A 4 -3.18 66.63 18.43
N PHE A 5 -4.20 65.84 18.74
CA PHE A 5 -4.16 64.86 19.82
C PHE A 5 -3.23 63.72 19.38
N PHE A 6 -2.11 63.53 20.09
CA PHE A 6 -1.32 62.30 20.00
C PHE A 6 -2.04 61.24 20.84
N ALA A 7 -2.90 60.45 20.19
CA ALA A 7 -3.42 59.21 20.75
C ALA A 7 -2.49 58.06 20.31
N ILE A 8 -2.15 57.27 21.31
CA ILE A 8 -1.35 56.05 21.27
C ILE A 8 -1.92 55.08 20.22
N CYS A 9 -1.17 54.81 19.15
CA CYS A 9 -1.27 53.57 18.40
C CYS A 9 0.04 52.81 18.59
N ALA A 10 0.15 52.10 19.72
CA ALA A 10 0.99 50.91 19.77
C ALA A 10 0.30 49.88 18.88
N LEU A 11 0.66 49.89 17.58
CA LEU A 11 0.36 48.80 16.68
C LEU A 11 1.12 47.60 17.26
N PHE A 12 0.39 46.70 17.94
CA PHE A 12 0.88 45.34 18.15
C PHE A 12 1.11 44.77 16.75
N LEU A 13 2.37 44.75 16.33
CA LEU A 13 2.86 43.76 15.37
C LEU A 13 2.73 42.42 16.09
N ALA A 14 1.53 41.85 16.08
CA ALA A 14 1.41 40.42 16.12
C ALA A 14 1.94 39.99 14.75
N THR A 15 3.23 39.63 14.71
CA THR A 15 3.72 38.71 13.70
C THR A 15 2.89 37.45 13.91
N SER A 16 1.83 37.28 13.11
CA SER A 16 1.29 35.95 12.90
C SER A 16 2.46 35.15 12.35
N GLU A 17 3.03 34.28 13.18
CA GLU A 17 3.87 33.19 12.71
C GLU A 17 3.00 32.44 11.70
N ILE A 18 3.26 32.69 10.42
CA ILE A 18 2.77 31.82 9.36
C ILE A 18 3.62 30.58 9.56
N GLN A 19 3.11 29.60 10.31
CA GLN A 19 3.76 28.29 10.33
C GLN A 19 3.60 27.73 8.92
N ALA A 20 4.72 27.52 8.24
CA ALA A 20 4.72 26.74 7.01
C ALA A 20 4.34 25.32 7.40
N GLN A 21 3.27 24.78 6.79
CA GLN A 21 2.82 23.43 7.11
C GLN A 21 3.65 22.40 6.35
N ASN A 22 4.08 21.37 7.06
CA ASN A 22 4.76 20.22 6.51
C ASN A 22 3.83 18.99 6.58
N SER A 23 3.92 18.11 5.57
CA SER A 23 3.36 16.76 5.64
C SER A 23 4.53 15.79 5.54
N PRO A 24 4.93 15.12 6.63
CA PRO A 24 6.04 14.19 6.58
C PRO A 24 5.68 12.80 6.02
N ASP A 25 4.38 12.53 5.81
CA ASP A 25 3.88 11.25 5.32
C ASP A 25 3.38 11.35 3.86
N CYS A 26 3.65 10.32 3.06
CA CYS A 26 3.27 10.23 1.65
C CYS A 26 1.74 10.25 1.47
N ARG A 27 1.00 9.62 2.38
CA ARG A 27 -0.47 9.53 2.32
C ARG A 27 -1.15 10.89 2.48
N THR A 28 -0.48 11.86 3.11
CA THR A 28 -1.00 13.22 3.31
C THR A 28 -0.22 14.26 2.50
N ALA A 29 0.48 13.83 1.45
CA ALA A 29 1.31 14.68 0.60
C ALA A 29 0.58 15.96 0.19
N ILE A 30 1.28 17.10 0.32
CA ILE A 30 0.69 18.42 0.10
C ILE A 30 0.54 18.68 -1.41
N PRO A 31 -0.68 18.98 -1.91
CA PRO A 31 -0.86 19.42 -3.28
C PRO A 31 -0.14 20.75 -3.56
N VAL A 32 0.72 20.78 -4.58
CA VAL A 32 1.48 21.99 -4.97
C VAL A 32 1.21 22.41 -6.41
N CYS A 33 1.32 23.73 -6.64
CA CYS A 33 1.23 24.33 -7.97
C CYS A 33 2.39 25.30 -8.22
N ALA A 34 2.66 25.58 -9.49
CA ALA A 34 3.71 26.50 -9.90
C ALA A 34 3.28 27.97 -9.89
N ASP A 35 1.99 28.30 -9.67
CA ASP A 35 1.43 29.65 -9.78
C ASP A 35 1.81 30.61 -8.64
N GLN A 36 2.34 30.07 -7.54
CA GLN A 36 2.94 30.84 -6.47
C GLN A 36 4.43 30.97 -6.73
N GLY A 37 5.08 32.02 -6.21
CA GLY A 37 6.55 32.11 -6.25
C GLY A 37 7.21 31.00 -5.43
N PRO A 38 8.40 31.24 -4.85
CA PRO A 38 8.99 30.28 -3.93
C PRO A 38 8.01 29.89 -2.83
N LEU A 39 7.74 28.59 -2.72
CA LEU A 39 6.98 28.01 -1.63
C LEU A 39 7.94 27.73 -0.48
N PHE A 40 7.57 28.10 0.74
CA PHE A 40 8.42 27.95 1.92
C PHE A 40 7.85 26.88 2.83
N PHE A 41 8.71 25.97 3.27
CA PHE A 41 8.37 24.83 4.11
C PHE A 41 9.40 24.68 5.24
N GLU A 42 9.00 23.99 6.29
CA GLU A 42 9.83 23.74 7.46
C GLU A 42 9.58 22.29 7.87
N ALA A 43 10.53 21.39 7.61
CA ALA A 43 10.36 19.98 7.94
C ALA A 43 10.68 19.76 9.43
N ASP A 44 9.80 19.02 10.10
CA ASP A 44 10.00 18.52 11.47
C ASP A 44 9.51 17.07 11.62
N GLY A 45 10.44 16.12 11.70
CA GLY A 45 10.16 14.70 11.96
C GLY A 45 9.84 13.84 10.73
N SER A 46 9.61 12.55 10.96
CA SER A 46 9.35 11.55 9.90
C SER A 46 7.87 11.23 9.71
N GLY A 47 6.96 11.90 10.42
CA GLY A 47 5.52 11.64 10.31
C GLY A 47 4.99 10.67 11.36
N ASP A 48 3.70 10.39 11.25
CA ASP A 48 2.99 9.44 12.12
C ASP A 48 3.10 8.01 11.59
N ILE A 49 3.35 7.84 10.29
CA ILE A 49 3.56 6.59 9.57
C ILE A 49 5.00 6.53 9.07
N ASP A 50 5.58 5.34 9.12
CA ASP A 50 6.87 5.06 8.50
C ASP A 50 6.57 4.64 7.05
N ASP A 51 6.68 5.56 6.09
CA ASP A 51 6.46 5.24 4.68
C ASP A 51 7.54 4.26 4.17
N PHE A 52 8.70 4.13 4.81
CA PHE A 52 9.70 3.10 4.45
C PHE A 52 10.16 2.30 5.66
N ASP A 53 9.51 1.16 5.93
CA ASP A 53 9.86 0.26 7.04
C ASP A 53 11.39 0.06 7.12
N PRO A 54 12.07 0.58 8.15
CA PRO A 54 13.53 0.68 8.20
C PRO A 54 14.22 -0.66 8.45
N ASP A 55 13.47 -1.70 8.78
CA ASP A 55 13.93 -3.07 8.93
C ASP A 55 13.82 -3.85 7.60
N ILE A 56 12.82 -3.53 6.77
CA ILE A 56 12.53 -4.19 5.49
C ILE A 56 13.15 -3.42 4.31
N ILE A 57 12.83 -2.13 4.19
CA ILE A 57 13.21 -1.26 3.09
C ILE A 57 14.42 -0.41 3.51
N ARG A 58 15.58 -0.76 2.95
CA ARG A 58 16.84 -0.05 3.22
C ARG A 58 17.29 0.85 2.08
N ARG A 59 16.57 0.83 0.97
CA ARG A 59 16.87 1.60 -0.24
C ARG A 59 15.60 1.78 -1.08
N SER A 60 15.42 2.97 -1.62
CA SER A 60 14.44 3.30 -2.66
C SER A 60 15.14 4.16 -3.73
N GLY A 61 15.39 3.58 -4.90
CA GLY A 61 16.19 4.22 -5.95
C GLY A 61 17.60 4.59 -5.51
N CYS A 62 17.91 5.89 -5.47
CA CYS A 62 19.19 6.39 -4.94
C CYS A 62 19.13 6.79 -3.47
N LEU A 63 17.95 6.86 -2.85
CA LEU A 63 17.83 7.03 -1.41
C LEU A 63 18.20 5.72 -0.74
N GLU A 64 19.16 5.76 0.19
CA GLU A 64 19.58 4.58 0.96
C GLU A 64 19.72 4.91 2.45
N LYS A 65 19.47 3.91 3.28
CA LYS A 65 19.77 4.00 4.71
C LYS A 65 21.27 4.23 4.89
N GLY A 66 21.62 5.34 5.55
CA GLY A 66 23.00 5.78 5.69
C GLY A 66 23.86 4.88 6.59
N SER A 67 25.16 5.19 6.65
CA SER A 67 26.16 4.43 7.44
C SER A 67 26.08 4.65 8.96
N VAL A 68 25.21 5.55 9.43
CA VAL A 68 24.99 5.85 10.85
C VAL A 68 23.58 5.43 11.26
N ALA A 69 23.42 4.99 12.51
CA ALA A 69 22.18 4.36 12.99
C ALA A 69 20.93 5.25 12.95
N SER A 70 21.09 6.56 12.75
CA SER A 70 20.03 7.57 12.69
C SER A 70 19.73 8.08 11.27
N ALA A 71 20.46 7.60 10.25
CA ALA A 71 20.21 7.97 8.86
C ALA A 71 19.22 6.96 8.26
N ASN A 72 17.94 7.33 8.23
CA ASN A 72 16.87 6.59 7.56
C ASN A 72 16.51 7.27 6.22
N ILE A 73 15.77 6.55 5.36
CA ILE A 73 15.18 7.15 4.15
C ILE A 73 14.18 8.25 4.55
N GLU A 74 13.51 8.06 5.68
CA GLU A 74 12.62 9.05 6.29
C GLU A 74 13.28 9.71 7.48
N ASN A 75 13.92 10.84 7.22
CA ASN A 75 14.49 11.66 8.25
C ASN A 75 14.16 13.12 7.99
N ASN A 76 13.24 13.65 8.78
CA ASN A 76 12.77 15.03 8.65
C ASN A 76 12.22 15.32 7.24
N THR A 77 11.12 14.64 6.92
CA THR A 77 10.59 14.51 5.55
C THR A 77 9.50 15.51 5.26
N SER A 78 9.32 15.75 3.96
CA SER A 78 8.21 16.51 3.41
C SER A 78 7.76 15.85 2.11
N TRP A 79 6.46 15.54 2.03
CA TRP A 79 5.83 14.98 0.85
C TRP A 79 4.95 16.00 0.15
N PHE A 80 5.10 16.04 -1.17
CA PHE A 80 4.30 16.86 -2.07
C PHE A 80 3.74 16.01 -3.19
N VAL A 81 2.63 16.48 -3.75
CA VAL A 81 2.04 15.90 -4.94
C VAL A 81 1.70 17.01 -5.94
N PHE A 82 1.98 16.76 -7.22
CA PHE A 82 1.53 17.66 -8.29
C PHE A 82 0.96 16.86 -9.45
N ARG A 83 0.03 17.50 -10.16
CA ARG A 83 -0.50 17.01 -11.43
C ARG A 83 0.02 17.90 -12.55
N ALA A 84 0.59 17.31 -13.59
CA ALA A 84 1.04 18.07 -14.76
C ALA A 84 -0.17 18.66 -15.49
N GLY A 85 -0.20 19.99 -15.64
CA GLY A 85 -1.28 20.70 -16.34
C GLY A 85 -1.04 20.81 -17.84
N THR A 86 0.21 20.99 -18.25
CA THR A 86 0.63 20.95 -19.65
C THR A 86 1.87 20.06 -19.84
N GLY A 87 1.99 19.45 -21.01
CA GLY A 87 3.10 18.57 -21.34
C GLY A 87 4.37 19.36 -21.66
N GLY A 88 5.52 18.81 -21.30
CA GLY A 88 6.82 19.48 -21.49
C GLY A 88 7.83 19.04 -20.43
N GLN A 89 8.85 19.86 -20.23
CA GLN A 89 9.84 19.63 -19.17
C GLN A 89 9.40 20.35 -17.90
N VAL A 90 9.36 19.62 -16.80
CA VAL A 90 9.17 20.14 -15.44
C VAL A 90 10.41 19.80 -14.62
N GLY A 91 10.80 20.74 -13.78
CA GLY A 91 11.82 20.56 -12.76
C GLY A 91 11.48 21.41 -11.54
N PHE A 92 12.37 21.41 -10.57
CA PHE A 92 12.25 22.27 -9.40
C PHE A 92 13.62 22.52 -8.79
N ASP A 93 13.74 23.65 -8.11
CA ASP A 93 14.88 24.03 -7.30
C ASP A 93 14.47 23.93 -5.82
N ILE A 94 15.19 23.14 -5.03
CA ILE A 94 15.10 23.11 -3.56
C ILE A 94 16.26 23.94 -3.02
N GLU A 95 15.97 25.04 -2.34
CA GLU A 95 16.96 25.89 -1.66
C GLU A 95 16.94 25.62 -0.15
N ALA A 96 18.06 25.19 0.39
CA ALA A 96 18.27 25.06 1.83
C ALA A 96 18.38 26.44 2.49
N LEU A 97 17.59 26.71 3.53
CA LEU A 97 17.55 27.99 4.23
C LEU A 97 18.13 27.88 5.64
N PRO A 98 18.74 28.94 6.19
CA PRO A 98 19.25 28.91 7.55
C PRO A 98 18.10 28.97 8.57
N VAL A 99 18.18 28.13 9.62
CA VAL A 99 17.28 28.17 10.78
C VAL A 99 17.22 29.61 11.36
N GLY A 100 16.00 30.11 11.60
CA GLY A 100 15.77 31.47 12.09
C GLY A 100 16.06 32.59 11.08
N GLY A 101 16.26 32.27 9.80
CA GLY A 101 16.41 33.22 8.70
C GLY A 101 17.77 33.93 8.62
N SER A 102 18.74 33.54 9.45
CA SER A 102 20.11 34.04 9.36
C SER A 102 21.09 33.03 9.95
N GLY A 103 22.21 32.75 9.26
CA GLY A 103 23.23 31.84 9.78
C GLY A 103 23.82 30.95 8.71
N THR A 104 24.43 29.86 9.17
CA THR A 104 24.92 28.78 8.32
C THR A 104 23.77 27.82 8.08
N VAL A 105 23.58 27.43 6.81
CA VAL A 105 22.67 26.34 6.44
C VAL A 105 23.19 25.04 7.04
N THR A 106 22.33 24.32 7.74
CA THR A 106 22.62 23.05 8.42
C THR A 106 21.95 21.86 7.74
N ALA A 107 20.81 22.10 7.08
CA ALA A 107 20.07 21.11 6.33
C ALA A 107 20.83 20.66 5.07
N GLU A 108 20.72 19.36 4.79
CA GLU A 108 21.19 18.71 3.57
C GLU A 108 19.99 18.00 2.95
N TRP A 109 19.33 18.69 2.03
CA TRP A 109 18.14 18.18 1.38
C TRP A 109 18.50 17.23 0.25
N ASP A 110 17.90 16.06 0.33
CA ASP A 110 17.82 15.06 -0.72
C ASP A 110 16.38 14.99 -1.23
N PHE A 111 16.20 14.38 -2.41
CA PHE A 111 14.85 14.21 -2.94
C PHE A 111 14.70 12.93 -3.74
N ALA A 112 13.45 12.48 -3.84
CA ALA A 112 13.01 11.48 -4.79
C ALA A 112 11.67 11.89 -5.40
N VAL A 113 11.50 11.58 -6.69
CA VAL A 113 10.25 11.77 -7.42
C VAL A 113 9.74 10.42 -7.89
N TYR A 114 8.48 10.13 -7.57
CA TYR A 114 7.79 8.91 -7.96
C TYR A 114 6.65 9.26 -8.92
N GLY A 115 6.42 8.41 -9.92
CA GLY A 115 5.37 8.59 -10.92
C GLY A 115 5.79 8.15 -12.32
N PRO A 116 4.96 8.45 -13.34
CA PRO A 116 3.62 9.01 -13.18
C PRO A 116 2.64 8.00 -12.55
N ASP A 117 1.61 8.51 -11.88
CA ASP A 117 0.40 7.78 -11.44
C ASP A 117 0.70 6.52 -10.60
N VAL A 118 1.61 6.66 -9.62
CA VAL A 118 1.89 5.62 -8.62
C VAL A 118 1.06 5.84 -7.38
N ASP A 119 0.72 4.75 -6.69
CA ASP A 119 0.06 4.81 -5.40
C ASP A 119 1.07 4.91 -4.26
N CYS A 120 0.69 5.61 -3.19
CA CYS A 120 1.54 5.72 -2.01
C CYS A 120 1.86 4.35 -1.39
N ALA A 121 0.94 3.38 -1.46
CA ALA A 121 1.18 2.02 -0.98
C ALA A 121 2.33 1.32 -1.73
N ASP A 122 2.44 1.52 -3.05
CA ASP A 122 3.53 0.98 -3.88
C ASP A 122 4.87 1.67 -3.59
N ILE A 123 4.83 2.97 -3.27
CA ILE A 123 6.02 3.68 -2.79
C ILE A 123 6.45 3.07 -1.45
N SER A 124 5.51 2.92 -0.51
CA SER A 124 5.82 2.52 0.85
C SER A 124 6.21 1.05 1.01
N ASN A 125 5.79 0.18 0.09
CA ASN A 125 6.21 -1.22 0.05
C ASN A 125 7.47 -1.45 -0.83
N GLY A 126 7.95 -0.40 -1.51
CA GLY A 126 9.15 -0.42 -2.36
C GLY A 126 8.97 -1.06 -3.74
N THR A 127 7.75 -1.33 -4.19
CA THR A 127 7.49 -1.79 -5.57
C THR A 127 7.62 -0.65 -6.57
N ALA A 128 7.25 0.58 -6.18
CA ALA A 128 7.48 1.80 -6.95
C ALA A 128 8.86 2.39 -6.64
N GLU A 129 9.74 2.34 -7.63
CA GLU A 129 11.06 2.99 -7.57
C GLU A 129 10.96 4.45 -8.07
N PRO A 130 11.74 5.38 -7.51
CA PRO A 130 11.71 6.76 -7.95
C PRO A 130 12.30 6.88 -9.36
N ILE A 131 11.67 7.72 -10.17
CA ILE A 131 12.08 8.00 -11.55
C ILE A 131 13.15 9.08 -11.63
N ARG A 132 13.24 9.92 -10.60
CA ARG A 132 14.30 10.92 -10.40
C ARG A 132 14.65 10.94 -8.93
N CYS A 133 15.91 11.07 -8.61
CA CYS A 133 16.30 11.25 -7.23
C CYS A 133 17.73 11.79 -7.15
N ASN A 134 18.02 12.47 -6.06
CA ASN A 134 19.38 12.83 -5.70
C ASN A 134 19.59 12.63 -4.20
N TYR A 135 20.79 12.16 -3.86
CA TYR A 135 21.16 11.72 -2.52
C TYR A 135 22.65 12.03 -2.25
N GLU A 136 23.02 13.29 -1.99
CA GLU A 136 24.43 13.66 -1.84
C GLU A 136 24.67 15.04 -1.19
N VAL A 137 25.87 15.22 -0.62
CA VAL A 137 26.35 16.50 -0.10
C VAL A 137 26.47 17.52 -1.23
N ASN A 138 25.60 18.52 -1.21
CA ASN A 138 25.61 19.59 -2.20
C ASN A 138 26.73 20.59 -1.91
N ASP A 139 27.45 21.01 -2.95
CA ASP A 139 28.45 22.08 -2.89
C ASP A 139 27.83 23.49 -3.05
N THR A 140 26.52 23.54 -3.23
CA THR A 140 25.65 24.71 -3.28
C THR A 140 24.50 24.55 -2.28
N ASN A 141 23.75 25.62 -2.02
CA ASN A 141 22.52 25.51 -1.21
C ASN A 141 21.35 24.87 -1.98
N PHE A 142 21.58 24.43 -3.23
CA PHE A 142 20.54 24.01 -4.15
C PHE A 142 20.68 22.54 -4.54
N THR A 143 19.55 21.84 -4.59
CA THR A 143 19.38 20.57 -5.30
C THR A 143 18.06 20.57 -6.08
N GLY A 144 17.85 19.60 -6.96
CA GLY A 144 16.56 19.44 -7.62
C GLY A 144 16.64 18.80 -9.00
N ILE A 145 15.71 19.18 -9.88
CA ILE A 145 15.58 18.67 -11.25
C ILE A 145 15.76 19.82 -12.23
N GLY A 146 16.63 19.64 -13.22
CA GLY A 146 16.84 20.61 -14.28
C GLY A 146 18.24 21.22 -14.30
N VAL A 147 18.38 22.51 -13.98
CA VAL A 147 19.67 23.22 -14.05
C VAL A 147 19.90 24.01 -12.76
N ASN A 148 21.00 23.73 -12.08
CA ASN A 148 21.35 24.40 -10.84
C ASN A 148 21.45 25.93 -11.06
N PRO A 149 20.67 26.74 -10.33
CA PRO A 149 20.60 28.19 -10.55
C PRO A 149 21.85 28.94 -10.06
N GLU A 150 22.63 28.36 -9.15
CA GLU A 150 23.84 28.97 -8.60
C GLU A 150 25.05 28.80 -9.52
N ASN A 151 25.25 27.59 -10.08
CA ASN A 151 26.46 27.25 -10.82
C ASN A 151 26.23 26.87 -12.30
N GLY A 152 24.97 26.72 -12.75
CA GLY A 152 24.60 26.34 -14.11
C GLY A 152 24.85 24.88 -14.46
N GLN A 153 25.09 24.01 -13.48
CA GLN A 153 25.24 22.58 -13.67
C GLN A 153 23.94 22.00 -14.25
N GLN A 154 24.04 21.33 -15.40
CA GLN A 154 22.92 20.58 -15.95
C GLN A 154 22.72 19.31 -15.14
N GLY A 155 21.47 19.01 -14.84
CA GLY A 155 21.06 17.75 -14.26
C GLY A 155 21.45 16.58 -15.16
N ALA A 156 21.80 15.49 -14.52
CA ALA A 156 22.25 14.26 -15.15
C ALA A 156 21.84 13.08 -14.26
N PRO A 157 21.73 11.86 -14.81
CA PRO A 157 21.32 10.70 -14.04
C PRO A 157 22.16 10.56 -12.77
N PHE A 158 21.55 10.02 -11.72
CA PHE A 158 22.23 9.77 -10.45
C PHE A 158 23.60 9.06 -10.64
N LEU A 159 24.61 9.59 -9.96
CA LEU A 159 25.96 9.03 -9.87
C LEU A 159 26.40 8.98 -8.40
N ILE A 160 26.88 7.82 -7.96
CA ILE A 160 27.39 7.63 -6.60
C ILE A 160 28.61 8.53 -6.34
N GLY A 161 28.68 9.18 -5.17
CA GLY A 161 29.85 9.89 -4.68
C GLY A 161 29.91 11.36 -5.08
N SER A 162 28.77 12.06 -4.96
CA SER A 162 28.67 13.53 -5.03
C SER A 162 29.11 14.16 -6.36
N GLN A 163 28.76 13.50 -7.48
CA GLN A 163 29.16 13.99 -8.81
C GLN A 163 28.12 14.92 -9.45
N ASN A 164 26.85 14.84 -9.06
CA ASN A 164 25.76 15.67 -9.57
C ASN A 164 24.86 16.16 -8.43
N THR A 165 24.49 17.44 -8.43
CA THR A 165 23.56 18.06 -7.44
C THR A 165 22.12 18.14 -7.97
N TYR A 166 21.92 17.86 -9.26
CA TYR A 166 20.64 17.94 -9.97
C TYR A 166 20.45 16.68 -10.82
N ASP A 167 19.21 16.23 -10.93
CA ASP A 167 18.80 15.17 -11.85
C ASP A 167 18.22 15.75 -13.15
N GLU A 168 18.13 14.93 -14.19
CA GLU A 168 17.61 15.30 -15.50
C GLU A 168 16.15 15.77 -15.43
N TRP A 169 15.77 16.69 -16.32
CA TRP A 169 14.39 17.15 -16.48
C TRP A 169 13.37 16.01 -16.47
N LEU A 170 12.20 16.27 -15.88
CA LEU A 170 11.06 15.38 -15.94
C LEU A 170 10.23 15.71 -17.18
N ASP A 171 10.13 14.76 -18.11
CA ASP A 171 9.25 14.88 -19.28
C ASP A 171 7.83 14.42 -18.87
N VAL A 172 6.89 15.36 -18.81
CA VAL A 172 5.51 15.11 -18.36
C VAL A 172 4.48 15.24 -19.48
N GLN A 173 3.35 14.56 -19.33
CA GLN A 173 2.13 14.72 -20.11
C GLN A 173 0.99 15.30 -19.25
N PRO A 174 0.04 16.04 -19.85
CA PRO A 174 -1.09 16.57 -19.11
C PRO A 174 -1.89 15.47 -18.40
N GLY A 175 -2.14 15.65 -17.11
CA GLY A 175 -2.92 14.75 -16.26
C GLY A 175 -2.09 13.79 -15.41
N GLU A 176 -0.81 13.58 -15.73
CA GLU A 176 0.08 12.70 -14.95
C GLU A 176 0.32 13.26 -13.54
N ILE A 177 0.25 12.40 -12.53
CA ILE A 177 0.47 12.73 -11.12
C ILE A 177 1.86 12.25 -10.67
N TYR A 178 2.54 13.07 -9.88
CA TYR A 178 3.86 12.76 -9.33
C TYR A 178 3.95 13.12 -7.86
N TYR A 179 4.60 12.26 -7.08
CA TYR A 179 4.96 12.51 -5.69
C TYR A 179 6.41 12.98 -5.59
N ILE A 180 6.67 13.94 -4.72
CA ILE A 180 8.01 14.42 -4.38
C ILE A 180 8.23 14.17 -2.89
N LEU A 181 9.21 13.32 -2.58
CA LEU A 181 9.79 13.20 -1.25
C LEU A 181 10.98 14.15 -1.15
N ILE A 182 10.97 15.03 -0.15
CA ILE A 182 12.13 15.80 0.28
C ILE A 182 12.55 15.24 1.64
N ASN A 183 13.83 14.91 1.78
CA ASN A 183 14.38 14.25 2.96
C ASN A 183 15.61 15.03 3.44
N ASN A 184 15.72 15.30 4.74
CA ASN A 184 16.96 15.85 5.31
C ASN A 184 17.84 14.70 5.78
N PHE A 185 18.82 14.29 5.00
CA PHE A 185 19.64 13.14 5.38
C PHE A 185 20.55 13.40 6.59
N ASN A 186 20.93 14.67 6.81
CA ASN A 186 21.76 15.01 7.95
C ASN A 186 20.96 14.79 9.24
N THR A 187 21.60 14.15 10.22
CA THR A 187 21.02 13.99 11.55
C THR A 187 20.94 15.37 12.17
N ASN A 188 19.74 15.96 12.17
CA ASN A 188 19.43 17.19 12.89
C ASN A 188 20.09 17.14 14.28
N PHE A 189 21.16 17.91 14.48
CA PHE A 189 22.02 17.79 15.68
C PHE A 189 21.39 18.43 16.92
N ASP A 190 20.33 19.25 16.75
CA ASP A 190 19.65 19.98 17.82
C ASP A 190 18.15 19.68 17.95
N GLY A 191 17.52 19.07 16.93
CA GLY A 191 16.11 18.71 16.96
C GLY A 191 15.17 19.88 16.60
N ASP A 192 15.72 20.94 15.99
CA ASP A 192 14.93 22.08 15.53
C ASP A 192 14.43 21.85 14.09
N PRO A 193 13.22 22.32 13.73
CA PRO A 193 12.74 22.21 12.36
C PRO A 193 13.64 22.93 11.36
N GLU A 194 13.77 22.38 10.14
CA GLU A 194 14.72 22.86 9.13
C GLU A 194 13.98 23.48 7.93
N PRO A 195 14.21 24.77 7.62
CA PRO A 195 13.47 25.46 6.58
C PRO A 195 14.10 25.29 5.19
N TYR A 196 13.26 25.30 4.17
CA TYR A 196 13.67 25.33 2.77
C TYR A 196 12.63 26.03 1.90
N SER A 197 12.99 26.27 0.64
CA SER A 197 12.02 26.68 -0.37
C SER A 197 12.07 25.79 -1.61
N ILE A 198 10.92 25.63 -2.27
CA ILE A 198 10.80 24.95 -3.56
C ILE A 198 10.27 25.91 -4.63
N VAL A 199 10.89 25.89 -5.80
CA VAL A 199 10.48 26.67 -6.99
C VAL A 199 10.39 25.74 -8.18
N PHE A 200 9.24 25.65 -8.83
CA PHE A 200 9.10 24.87 -10.07
C PHE A 200 9.74 25.59 -11.27
N THR A 201 10.38 24.83 -12.14
CA THR A 201 11.12 25.30 -13.33
C THR A 201 10.88 24.41 -14.55
N GLY A 202 11.48 24.73 -15.69
CA GLY A 202 11.40 23.93 -16.93
C GLY A 202 10.52 24.55 -18.02
N THR A 203 10.55 23.97 -19.22
CA THR A 203 9.90 24.57 -20.39
C THR A 203 8.39 24.70 -20.24
N SER A 204 7.74 23.76 -19.55
CA SER A 204 6.30 23.83 -19.25
C SER A 204 5.99 25.05 -18.37
N VAL A 205 6.80 25.27 -17.33
CA VAL A 205 6.70 26.41 -16.41
C VAL A 205 7.04 27.74 -17.09
N GLU A 206 8.06 27.76 -17.95
CA GLU A 206 8.46 28.94 -18.72
C GLU A 206 7.42 29.37 -19.75
N ASP A 207 6.72 28.41 -20.36
CA ASP A 207 5.66 28.67 -21.34
C ASP A 207 4.44 29.31 -20.66
N ASP A 208 3.98 28.74 -19.54
CA ASP A 208 2.96 29.35 -18.68
C ASP A 208 2.95 28.73 -17.26
N GLN A 209 3.54 29.46 -16.32
CA GLN A 209 3.63 29.08 -14.92
C GLN A 209 2.26 28.77 -14.26
N ASN A 210 1.15 29.33 -14.75
CA ASN A 210 -0.18 29.09 -14.17
C ASN A 210 -0.85 27.81 -14.69
N THR A 211 -0.34 27.22 -15.78
CA THR A 211 -0.93 26.03 -16.40
C THR A 211 0.05 24.87 -16.54
N ALA A 212 1.34 25.08 -16.21
CA ALA A 212 2.35 24.03 -16.16
C ALA A 212 1.96 22.90 -15.21
N LEU A 213 1.50 23.25 -14.02
CA LEU A 213 0.89 22.34 -13.06
C LEU A 213 -0.62 22.62 -12.99
N ASP A 214 -1.42 21.56 -12.84
CA ASP A 214 -2.87 21.67 -12.70
C ASP A 214 -3.22 22.16 -11.30
N CYS A 215 -3.37 23.48 -11.13
CA CYS A 215 -3.71 24.07 -9.84
C CYS A 215 -5.10 23.69 -9.33
N THR A 216 -5.96 23.02 -10.11
CA THR A 216 -7.24 22.50 -9.57
C THR A 216 -7.00 21.45 -8.48
N LEU A 217 -5.83 20.80 -8.48
CA LEU A 217 -5.41 19.91 -7.40
C LEU A 217 -5.29 20.65 -6.05
N ARG A 218 -5.07 21.98 -6.03
CA ARG A 218 -5.11 22.78 -4.79
C ARG A 218 -6.53 23.05 -4.32
N ASP A 219 -7.52 23.00 -5.21
CA ASP A 219 -8.92 23.08 -4.80
C ASP A 219 -9.36 21.76 -4.10
N GLU A 220 -8.65 20.66 -4.38
CA GLU A 220 -8.64 19.37 -3.66
C GLU A 220 -7.62 19.40 -2.50
N PHE A 221 -7.71 20.44 -1.65
CA PHE A 221 -6.67 20.73 -0.64
C PHE A 221 -6.55 19.71 0.49
N LEU A 222 -7.48 18.75 0.62
CA LEU A 222 -7.33 17.64 1.55
C LEU A 222 -6.34 16.59 1.06
N GLY A 223 -5.95 16.62 -0.21
CA GLY A 223 -5.01 15.67 -0.82
C GLY A 223 -5.69 14.70 -1.79
N LEU A 224 -4.96 13.64 -2.14
CA LEU A 224 -5.48 12.53 -2.94
C LEU A 224 -6.12 11.47 -2.05
N ASP A 225 -6.94 10.60 -2.65
CA ASP A 225 -7.56 9.48 -1.94
C ASP A 225 -6.50 8.61 -1.21
N ILE A 226 -6.80 8.21 0.03
CA ILE A 226 -5.88 7.51 0.92
C ILE A 226 -6.32 6.06 1.06
N ILE A 227 -5.38 5.15 0.80
CA ILE A 227 -5.47 3.76 1.21
C ILE A 227 -4.70 3.60 2.52
N ALA A 228 -5.36 3.01 3.52
CA ALA A 228 -4.80 2.76 4.84
C ALA A 228 -5.20 1.38 5.35
N CYS A 229 -4.58 0.93 6.43
CA CYS A 229 -4.81 -0.38 7.01
C CYS A 229 -5.54 -0.30 8.35
N GLU A 230 -6.37 -1.28 8.63
CA GLU A 230 -7.05 -1.35 9.92
C GLU A 230 -6.02 -1.42 11.08
N GLY A 231 -6.09 -0.46 11.99
CA GLY A 231 -5.14 -0.33 13.10
C GLY A 231 -3.93 0.57 12.81
N ASP A 232 -3.83 1.16 11.62
CA ASP A 232 -2.86 2.23 11.34
C ASP A 232 -3.07 3.43 12.29
N PRO A 233 -2.02 4.26 12.50
CA PRO A 233 -2.15 5.55 13.17
C PRO A 233 -3.29 6.40 12.60
N ASP A 234 -3.86 7.28 13.44
CA ASP A 234 -4.94 8.16 13.00
C ASP A 234 -4.45 9.11 11.88
N ILE A 235 -5.27 9.28 10.84
CA ILE A 235 -4.96 10.17 9.72
C ILE A 235 -5.41 11.59 10.09
N THR A 236 -4.50 12.55 10.05
CA THR A 236 -4.82 13.97 10.29
C THR A 236 -5.02 14.70 8.97
N LEU A 237 -6.27 15.02 8.65
CA LEU A 237 -6.61 15.91 7.54
C LEU A 237 -6.48 17.37 7.95
N SER A 238 -5.98 18.23 7.06
CA SER A 238 -5.73 19.65 7.33
C SER A 238 -6.31 20.55 6.25
N ALA A 239 -7.17 21.49 6.64
CA ALA A 239 -7.70 22.55 5.78
C ALA A 239 -6.81 23.82 5.77
N LEU A 240 -5.71 23.82 6.52
CA LEU A 240 -4.81 24.97 6.66
C LEU A 240 -3.97 25.23 5.39
N ASN A 241 -3.82 24.21 4.51
CA ASN A 241 -3.21 24.32 3.17
C ASN A 241 -4.19 24.75 2.07
N SER A 242 -5.44 25.06 2.44
CA SER A 242 -6.47 25.45 1.47
C SER A 242 -6.16 26.79 0.76
N PRO A 243 -6.83 27.07 -0.37
CA PRO A 243 -6.78 28.37 -1.03
C PRO A 243 -7.20 29.56 -0.15
N ALA A 244 -7.82 29.34 1.01
CA ALA A 244 -8.14 30.39 1.97
C ALA A 244 -6.88 30.96 2.66
N GLY A 245 -5.79 30.19 2.74
CA GLY A 245 -4.58 30.56 3.46
C GLY A 245 -4.87 31.01 4.90
N ALA A 246 -4.36 32.17 5.30
CA ALA A 246 -4.61 32.72 6.63
C ALA A 246 -6.04 33.26 6.86
N ASP A 247 -6.91 33.26 5.84
CA ASP A 247 -8.27 33.80 5.89
C ASP A 247 -9.31 32.79 6.38
N ILE A 248 -8.98 31.95 7.36
CA ILE A 248 -9.85 30.89 7.89
C ILE A 248 -10.55 31.38 9.17
N ALA A 249 -11.89 31.45 9.16
CA ALA A 249 -12.69 31.78 10.34
C ALA A 249 -13.16 30.54 11.10
N ASN A 250 -13.60 29.51 10.36
CA ASN A 250 -14.06 28.22 10.87
C ASN A 250 -14.07 27.20 9.73
N VAL A 251 -13.85 25.92 10.05
CA VAL A 251 -14.02 24.80 9.12
C VAL A 251 -15.18 23.90 9.57
N ALA A 252 -16.02 23.50 8.63
CA ALA A 252 -17.08 22.52 8.81
C ALA A 252 -16.69 21.22 8.11
N TRP A 253 -16.78 20.10 8.82
CA TRP A 253 -16.43 18.78 8.32
C TRP A 253 -17.67 17.91 8.17
N THR A 254 -17.74 17.17 7.07
CA THR A 254 -18.80 16.18 6.82
C THR A 254 -18.22 14.91 6.21
N VAL A 255 -18.93 13.80 6.35
CA VAL A 255 -18.52 12.50 5.80
C VAL A 255 -19.70 11.80 5.12
N ASP A 256 -19.38 11.10 4.05
CA ASP A 256 -20.22 10.11 3.34
C ASP A 256 -19.52 8.75 3.52
N TYR A 257 -20.01 7.91 4.42
CA TYR A 257 -19.34 6.68 4.84
C TYR A 257 -19.37 5.62 3.75
N GLU A 258 -20.42 5.59 2.94
CA GLU A 258 -20.63 4.62 1.87
C GLU A 258 -20.13 5.09 0.49
N ASP A 259 -19.61 6.33 0.39
CA ASP A 259 -19.24 7.02 -0.86
C ASP A 259 -20.36 6.95 -1.91
N ASP A 260 -21.62 7.08 -1.46
CA ASP A 260 -22.81 6.93 -2.31
C ASP A 260 -23.40 8.27 -2.81
N GLY A 261 -22.75 9.37 -2.43
CA GLY A 261 -23.12 10.75 -2.71
C GLY A 261 -24.04 11.39 -1.67
N VAL A 262 -24.28 10.72 -0.54
CA VAL A 262 -25.12 11.22 0.56
C VAL A 262 -24.26 11.48 1.79
N ILE A 263 -24.31 12.71 2.30
CA ILE A 263 -23.67 13.05 3.57
C ILE A 263 -24.42 12.40 4.73
N ASP A 264 -23.71 11.57 5.50
CA ASP A 264 -24.25 10.87 6.66
C ASP A 264 -24.13 11.70 7.94
N ASP A 265 -22.94 12.27 8.17
CA ASP A 265 -22.60 12.88 9.45
C ASP A 265 -21.84 14.20 9.31
N ALA A 266 -22.01 15.05 10.32
CA ALA A 266 -21.21 16.25 10.53
C ALA A 266 -20.20 16.00 11.66
N LEU A 267 -18.92 16.24 11.37
CA LEU A 267 -17.81 15.92 12.26
C LEU A 267 -17.30 17.18 12.96
N THR A 268 -16.62 16.98 14.10
CA THR A 268 -16.05 18.07 14.89
C THR A 268 -14.55 18.15 14.63
N GLY A 269 -14.10 19.21 13.97
CA GLY A 269 -12.69 19.46 13.75
C GLY A 269 -11.93 19.83 15.03
N THR A 270 -10.62 19.61 15.00
CA THR A 270 -9.64 19.93 16.03
C THR A 270 -8.74 21.09 15.58
N GLY A 271 -7.81 21.49 16.44
CA GLY A 271 -6.84 22.54 16.13
C GLY A 271 -7.44 23.96 16.05
N PRO A 272 -6.63 24.95 15.65
CA PRO A 272 -7.09 26.31 15.41
C PRO A 272 -8.23 26.34 14.38
N PHE A 273 -9.30 27.09 14.69
CA PHE A 273 -10.48 27.25 13.81
C PHE A 273 -11.24 25.94 13.48
N GLY A 274 -10.91 24.82 14.13
CA GLY A 274 -11.43 23.50 13.75
C GLY A 274 -10.86 22.99 12.42
N ALA A 275 -9.70 23.50 11.99
CA ALA A 275 -9.15 23.27 10.66
C ALA A 275 -8.47 21.92 10.46
N GLU A 276 -8.39 21.08 11.49
CA GLU A 276 -7.88 19.72 11.39
C GLU A 276 -9.01 18.72 11.66
N LEU A 277 -8.93 17.52 11.07
CA LEU A 277 -9.82 16.40 11.39
C LEU A 277 -8.98 15.15 11.59
N ILE A 278 -9.18 14.48 12.72
CA ILE A 278 -8.55 13.20 13.02
C ILE A 278 -9.50 12.08 12.58
N VAL A 279 -9.08 11.29 11.60
CA VAL A 279 -9.79 10.12 11.09
C VAL A 279 -9.12 8.86 11.63
N ALA A 280 -9.79 8.23 12.59
CA ALA A 280 -9.30 6.99 13.20
C ALA A 280 -9.76 5.77 12.40
N SER A 281 -8.93 4.72 12.38
CA SER A 281 -9.30 3.42 11.86
C SER A 281 -10.49 2.80 12.64
N PRO A 282 -11.43 2.08 11.99
CA PRO A 282 -11.53 1.77 10.56
C PRO A 282 -12.60 2.62 9.86
N ASN A 283 -12.66 3.94 10.14
CA ASN A 283 -13.72 4.79 9.61
C ASN A 283 -13.47 5.16 8.14
N SER A 284 -13.67 4.23 7.21
CA SER A 284 -13.62 4.49 5.76
C SER A 284 -14.75 5.45 5.36
N GLY A 285 -14.53 6.26 4.33
CA GLY A 285 -15.55 7.18 3.80
C GLY A 285 -14.93 8.36 3.04
N ARG A 286 -15.79 9.14 2.36
CA ARG A 286 -15.40 10.38 1.72
C ARG A 286 -15.61 11.56 2.66
N TYR A 287 -14.52 12.24 2.99
CA TYR A 287 -14.50 13.37 3.92
C TYR A 287 -14.45 14.69 3.17
N PHE A 288 -15.24 15.66 3.62
CA PHE A 288 -15.34 16.98 3.00
C PHE A 288 -15.05 18.09 4.01
N ALA A 289 -14.47 19.18 3.53
CA ALA A 289 -14.20 20.38 4.32
C ALA A 289 -14.80 21.63 3.65
N GLU A 290 -15.61 22.39 4.39
CA GLU A 290 -16.08 23.72 4.00
C GLU A 290 -15.55 24.78 4.97
N ILE A 291 -14.79 25.72 4.43
CA ILE A 291 -14.16 26.82 5.15
C ILE A 291 -15.03 28.06 5.01
N THR A 292 -15.35 28.69 6.14
CA THR A 292 -15.87 30.07 6.17
C THR A 292 -14.71 31.05 6.32
N THR A 293 -14.64 32.08 5.47
CA THR A 293 -13.52 33.04 5.51
C THR A 293 -13.75 34.20 6.47
N ILE A 294 -12.68 34.80 6.97
CA ILE A 294 -12.75 35.97 7.88
C ILE A 294 -13.17 37.21 7.08
N THR A 295 -12.61 37.40 5.89
CA THR A 295 -12.90 38.55 5.03
C THR A 295 -14.29 38.49 4.41
N GLY A 296 -14.87 37.29 4.29
CA GLY A 296 -16.10 37.04 3.57
C GLY A 296 -15.96 37.11 2.04
N THR A 297 -14.73 37.14 1.50
CA THR A 297 -14.47 37.22 0.05
C THR A 297 -13.29 36.32 -0.38
N PRO A 298 -13.55 35.12 -0.94
CA PRO A 298 -14.86 34.50 -1.11
C PRO A 298 -15.48 34.16 0.25
N PRO A 299 -16.82 34.10 0.38
CA PRO A 299 -17.45 33.80 1.67
C PRO A 299 -17.13 32.39 2.16
N THR A 300 -16.98 31.45 1.23
CA THR A 300 -16.63 30.06 1.48
C THR A 300 -15.56 29.56 0.52
N VAL A 301 -14.73 28.63 1.00
CA VAL A 301 -13.80 27.82 0.21
C VAL A 301 -14.08 26.37 0.61
N ALA A 302 -14.28 25.46 -0.32
CA ALA A 302 -14.65 24.09 0.00
C ALA A 302 -13.85 23.12 -0.86
N ASP A 303 -13.46 22.00 -0.25
CA ASP A 303 -13.02 20.82 -0.97
C ASP A 303 -14.30 20.06 -1.37
N VAL A 304 -14.74 20.29 -2.61
CA VAL A 304 -16.01 19.75 -3.12
C VAL A 304 -15.85 18.29 -3.57
N GLY A 305 -14.64 17.89 -3.96
CA GLY A 305 -14.33 16.51 -4.30
C GLY A 305 -14.22 15.63 -3.06
N GLY A 306 -13.79 16.24 -1.94
CA GLY A 306 -13.49 15.51 -0.72
C GLY A 306 -12.34 14.54 -0.92
N ILE A 307 -11.93 13.89 0.16
CA ILE A 307 -10.91 12.85 0.17
C ILE A 307 -11.54 11.53 0.55
N LEU A 308 -11.41 10.51 -0.29
CA LEU A 308 -11.81 9.15 0.07
C LEU A 308 -10.70 8.52 0.89
N ILE A 309 -11.04 8.06 2.08
CA ILE A 309 -10.15 7.24 2.90
C ILE A 309 -10.75 5.83 2.95
N THR A 310 -9.97 4.84 2.55
CA THR A 310 -10.36 3.43 2.60
C THR A 310 -9.40 2.66 3.50
N PHE A 311 -9.91 2.17 4.62
CA PHE A 311 -9.21 1.24 5.51
C PHE A 311 -9.45 -0.21 5.07
N TYR A 312 -8.39 -0.95 4.76
CA TYR A 312 -8.45 -2.39 4.49
C TYR A 312 -7.96 -3.19 5.71
N GLY A 313 -8.68 -4.27 6.02
CA GLY A 313 -8.29 -5.21 7.06
C GLY A 313 -7.29 -6.26 6.56
N ILE A 314 -6.65 -6.96 7.50
CA ILE A 314 -5.87 -8.16 7.15
C ILE A 314 -6.82 -9.19 6.50
N PRO A 315 -6.42 -9.87 5.40
CA PRO A 315 -7.25 -10.85 4.73
C PRO A 315 -7.72 -11.96 5.68
N VAL A 316 -9.02 -12.29 5.62
CA VAL A 316 -9.62 -13.38 6.38
C VAL A 316 -10.10 -14.47 5.43
N LEU A 317 -9.55 -15.68 5.54
CA LEU A 317 -10.06 -16.83 4.78
C LEU A 317 -11.49 -17.17 5.21
N ASP A 318 -12.46 -17.04 4.30
CA ASP A 318 -13.82 -17.55 4.48
C ASP A 318 -13.82 -19.07 4.30
N ARG A 319 -13.46 -19.54 3.10
CA ARG A 319 -13.40 -20.98 2.78
C ARG A 319 -12.51 -21.29 1.58
N VAL A 320 -12.14 -22.57 1.49
CA VAL A 320 -11.56 -23.17 0.28
C VAL A 320 -12.57 -24.15 -0.28
N GLU A 321 -12.98 -23.94 -1.53
CA GLU A 321 -13.97 -24.78 -2.21
C GLU A 321 -13.28 -25.72 -3.20
N ILE A 322 -13.62 -27.01 -3.16
CA ILE A 322 -13.13 -27.98 -4.15
C ILE A 322 -14.05 -27.93 -5.37
N LEU A 323 -13.47 -27.60 -6.52
CA LEU A 323 -14.17 -27.50 -7.80
C LEU A 323 -14.38 -28.88 -8.44
N ASP A 324 -15.15 -29.76 -7.78
CA ASP A 324 -15.37 -31.14 -8.23
C ASP A 324 -16.55 -31.25 -9.22
N THR A 325 -17.31 -30.16 -9.46
CA THR A 325 -18.67 -30.25 -10.05
C THR A 325 -18.91 -29.53 -11.38
N ASN A 326 -18.02 -28.66 -11.88
CA ASN A 326 -18.36 -27.95 -13.14
C ASN A 326 -17.22 -27.49 -14.07
N LEU A 327 -15.95 -27.78 -13.78
CA LEU A 327 -14.83 -27.51 -14.70
C LEU A 327 -14.24 -28.85 -15.19
N SER A 328 -14.88 -29.38 -16.22
CA SER A 328 -14.75 -30.74 -16.76
C SER A 328 -13.49 -30.99 -17.59
N GLU A 329 -12.28 -30.73 -17.09
CA GLU A 329 -11.05 -31.13 -17.82
C GLU A 329 -10.42 -32.43 -17.31
N ASP A 330 -10.40 -32.67 -15.99
CA ASP A 330 -10.01 -33.98 -15.44
C ASP A 330 -10.62 -34.19 -14.02
N PRO A 331 -11.56 -35.14 -13.82
CA PRO A 331 -12.08 -35.44 -12.49
C PRO A 331 -10.99 -36.02 -11.55
N ASP A 332 -9.81 -36.40 -12.05
CA ASP A 332 -8.70 -36.88 -11.24
C ASP A 332 -7.74 -35.77 -10.77
N MET A 333 -8.05 -34.50 -10.99
CA MET A 333 -7.30 -33.34 -10.49
C MET A 333 -8.08 -32.65 -9.36
N ASN A 334 -7.40 -32.30 -8.26
CA ASN A 334 -8.00 -31.51 -7.20
C ASN A 334 -7.82 -30.02 -7.54
N ASN A 335 -8.84 -29.42 -8.15
CA ASN A 335 -8.87 -27.98 -8.37
C ASN A 335 -9.62 -27.31 -7.21
N ILE A 336 -9.14 -26.16 -6.76
CA ILE A 336 -9.75 -25.41 -5.67
C ILE A 336 -9.96 -23.95 -6.07
N GLU A 337 -10.91 -23.30 -5.40
CA GLU A 337 -11.11 -21.85 -5.41
C GLU A 337 -11.07 -21.33 -3.98
N ILE A 338 -10.40 -20.20 -3.79
CA ILE A 338 -10.24 -19.55 -2.48
C ILE A 338 -11.26 -18.42 -2.37
N PHE A 339 -11.97 -18.36 -1.26
CA PHE A 339 -12.88 -17.28 -0.92
C PHE A 339 -12.37 -16.55 0.33
N VAL A 340 -12.26 -15.24 0.23
CA VAL A 340 -11.74 -14.35 1.29
C VAL A 340 -12.86 -13.39 1.70
N ASP A 341 -13.02 -13.20 3.00
CA ASP A 341 -13.80 -12.11 3.58
C ASP A 341 -12.90 -10.87 3.71
N GLY A 342 -13.30 -9.79 3.06
CA GLY A 342 -12.63 -8.50 3.09
C GLY A 342 -12.82 -7.74 1.77
N ASP A 343 -12.37 -6.50 1.75
CA ASP A 343 -12.57 -5.53 0.66
C ASP A 343 -11.27 -5.14 -0.07
N GLY A 344 -10.12 -5.68 0.35
CA GLY A 344 -8.81 -5.49 -0.31
C GLY A 344 -8.65 -6.23 -1.65
N ASP A 345 -7.50 -5.99 -2.31
CA ASP A 345 -7.06 -6.71 -3.51
C ASP A 345 -6.06 -7.78 -3.11
N TYR A 346 -6.37 -9.05 -3.35
CA TYR A 346 -5.61 -10.17 -2.78
C TYR A 346 -4.89 -11.00 -3.83
N GLU A 347 -3.70 -11.46 -3.47
CA GLU A 347 -2.98 -12.53 -4.17
C GLU A 347 -2.73 -13.72 -3.26
N TYR A 348 -2.55 -14.89 -3.88
CA TYR A 348 -2.58 -16.17 -3.18
C TYR A 348 -1.34 -17.00 -3.49
N ALA A 349 -0.80 -17.68 -2.48
CA ALA A 349 0.26 -18.66 -2.64
C ALA A 349 -0.08 -19.95 -1.90
N ILE A 350 0.09 -21.10 -2.57
CA ILE A 350 -0.14 -22.42 -1.98
C ILE A 350 1.17 -23.17 -1.81
N ASN A 351 1.36 -23.80 -0.65
CA ASN A 351 2.52 -24.64 -0.31
C ASN A 351 3.88 -23.95 -0.53
N GLY A 352 3.96 -22.64 -0.32
CA GLY A 352 5.16 -21.84 -0.53
C GLY A 352 5.54 -21.63 -2.01
N GLY A 353 4.57 -21.78 -2.92
CA GLY A 353 4.71 -21.39 -4.32
C GLY A 353 4.72 -19.87 -4.51
N GLU A 354 4.82 -19.44 -5.76
CA GLU A 354 4.70 -18.03 -6.15
C GLU A 354 3.27 -17.52 -5.95
N PHE A 355 3.13 -16.24 -5.66
CA PHE A 355 1.83 -15.57 -5.59
C PHE A 355 1.18 -15.44 -6.98
N GLN A 356 -0.16 -15.46 -6.99
CA GLN A 356 -0.97 -15.16 -8.16
C GLN A 356 -2.27 -14.45 -7.76
N ASP A 357 -2.79 -13.58 -8.64
CA ASP A 357 -4.08 -12.90 -8.43
C ASP A 357 -5.29 -13.85 -8.60
N ASP A 358 -5.14 -14.94 -9.36
CA ASP A 358 -6.23 -15.89 -9.61
C ASP A 358 -6.50 -16.73 -8.34
N PRO A 359 -7.72 -16.70 -7.77
CA PRO A 359 -8.05 -17.53 -6.60
C PRO A 359 -8.17 -19.02 -6.94
N VAL A 360 -8.05 -19.42 -8.23
CA VAL A 360 -8.23 -20.80 -8.68
C VAL A 360 -6.89 -21.52 -8.85
N PHE A 361 -6.66 -22.53 -8.02
CA PHE A 361 -5.50 -23.41 -8.13
C PHE A 361 -5.87 -24.77 -8.71
N ARG A 362 -4.97 -25.33 -9.53
CA ARG A 362 -5.16 -26.61 -10.21
C ARG A 362 -4.19 -27.68 -9.72
N ASP A 363 -4.66 -28.92 -9.73
CA ASP A 363 -3.87 -30.12 -9.39
C ASP A 363 -3.19 -30.04 -8.01
N ILE A 364 -3.93 -29.56 -7.00
CA ILE A 364 -3.43 -29.47 -5.63
C ILE A 364 -3.19 -30.87 -5.06
N PRO A 365 -2.01 -31.13 -4.44
CA PRO A 365 -1.73 -32.41 -3.82
C PRO A 365 -2.78 -32.81 -2.79
N PRO A 366 -3.20 -34.08 -2.76
CA PRO A 366 -4.11 -34.57 -1.73
C PRO A 366 -3.43 -34.59 -0.36
N GLY A 367 -4.19 -34.28 0.69
CA GLY A 367 -3.70 -34.16 2.06
C GLY A 367 -3.59 -32.71 2.53
N LEU A 368 -2.70 -32.48 3.50
CA LEU A 368 -2.51 -31.18 4.14
C LEU A 368 -1.76 -30.24 3.21
N ASN A 369 -2.34 -29.07 2.98
CA ASN A 369 -1.78 -27.98 2.20
C ASN A 369 -1.78 -26.70 3.03
N THR A 370 -0.94 -25.74 2.67
CA THR A 370 -0.93 -24.40 3.26
C THR A 370 -1.30 -23.36 2.22
N LEU A 371 -2.06 -22.36 2.65
CA LEU A 371 -2.43 -21.18 1.89
C LEU A 371 -1.87 -19.94 2.59
N ILE A 372 -1.34 -19.02 1.80
CA ILE A 372 -0.99 -17.66 2.23
C ILE A 372 -1.78 -16.70 1.35
N ILE A 373 -2.47 -15.75 1.97
CA ILE A 373 -3.20 -14.65 1.30
C ILE A 373 -2.44 -13.36 1.63
N ASN A 374 -2.09 -12.60 0.60
CA ASN A 374 -1.44 -11.31 0.74
C ASN A 374 -2.36 -10.21 0.22
N ASP A 375 -2.53 -9.14 0.99
CA ASP A 375 -3.19 -7.91 0.52
C ASP A 375 -2.20 -7.03 -0.23
N LYS A 376 -2.51 -6.77 -1.50
CA LYS A 376 -1.70 -5.96 -2.41
C LYS A 376 -1.73 -4.47 -2.05
N ASN A 377 -2.71 -4.04 -1.25
CA ASN A 377 -2.72 -2.70 -0.66
C ASN A 377 -1.69 -2.54 0.48
N GLY A 378 -0.98 -3.60 0.85
CA GLY A 378 0.08 -3.57 1.87
C GLY A 378 -0.42 -3.76 3.30
N CYS A 379 -1.71 -4.07 3.51
CA CYS A 379 -2.31 -4.24 4.84
C CYS A 379 -2.04 -5.59 5.50
N GLY A 380 -1.14 -6.38 4.90
CA GLY A 380 -0.50 -7.52 5.51
C GLY A 380 -0.77 -8.82 4.79
N THR A 381 -0.17 -9.87 5.34
CA THR A 381 -0.21 -11.22 4.81
C THR A 381 -0.64 -12.16 5.92
N THR A 382 -1.47 -13.17 5.60
CA THR A 382 -1.84 -14.20 6.57
C THR A 382 -0.64 -15.07 6.95
N GLU A 383 -0.60 -15.55 8.19
CA GLU A 383 0.19 -16.75 8.51
C GLU A 383 -0.27 -17.96 7.67
N PRO A 384 0.58 -18.98 7.43
CA PRO A 384 0.20 -20.15 6.64
C PRO A 384 -1.07 -20.83 7.19
N LEU A 385 -2.15 -20.74 6.42
CA LEU A 385 -3.46 -21.31 6.74
C LEU A 385 -3.51 -22.76 6.25
N GLU A 386 -3.70 -23.70 7.17
CA GLU A 386 -3.80 -25.11 6.84
C GLU A 386 -5.20 -25.47 6.28
N PHE A 387 -5.22 -26.14 5.14
CA PHE A 387 -6.43 -26.73 4.59
C PHE A 387 -6.16 -28.14 4.05
N LEU A 388 -7.20 -28.97 4.01
CA LEU A 388 -7.11 -30.37 3.60
C LEU A 388 -7.81 -30.59 2.27
N VAL A 389 -7.09 -31.18 1.32
CA VAL A 389 -7.65 -31.61 0.04
C VAL A 389 -7.90 -33.11 0.09
N VAL A 390 -9.16 -33.51 -0.03
CA VAL A 390 -9.52 -34.92 -0.11
C VAL A 390 -9.10 -35.48 -1.45
N GLY A 391 -8.26 -36.52 -1.44
CA GLY A 391 -7.90 -37.21 -2.66
C GLY A 391 -7.10 -38.48 -2.39
N TYR A 392 -6.54 -39.07 -3.43
CA TYR A 392 -5.86 -40.36 -3.33
C TYR A 392 -4.63 -40.42 -4.25
N PRO A 393 -3.54 -41.09 -3.82
CA PRO A 393 -2.40 -41.29 -4.69
C PRO A 393 -2.76 -42.26 -5.81
N LYS A 394 -2.36 -41.95 -7.05
CA LYS A 394 -2.63 -42.79 -8.23
C LYS A 394 -1.87 -44.11 -8.19
N PHE A 395 -0.81 -44.22 -7.37
CA PHE A 395 -0.08 -45.47 -7.15
C PHE A 395 0.61 -45.50 -5.78
N PHE A 396 1.06 -46.69 -5.38
CA PHE A 396 1.93 -46.88 -4.21
C PHE A 396 2.90 -48.06 -4.45
N THR A 397 3.99 -48.11 -3.69
CA THR A 397 5.10 -49.05 -3.85
C THR A 397 5.41 -49.75 -2.53
N PRO A 398 4.66 -50.80 -2.13
CA PRO A 398 4.88 -51.51 -0.88
C PRO A 398 6.15 -52.40 -0.96
N ASN A 399 7.32 -51.78 -0.84
CA ASN A 399 8.65 -52.40 -0.95
C ASN A 399 9.44 -52.35 0.38
N GLY A 400 8.93 -51.63 1.38
CA GLY A 400 9.50 -51.52 2.72
C GLY A 400 10.61 -50.48 2.86
N ASP A 401 10.72 -49.52 1.95
CA ASP A 401 11.68 -48.40 2.03
C ASP A 401 11.16 -47.19 2.83
N GLY A 402 9.90 -47.25 3.28
CA GLY A 402 9.22 -46.20 4.03
C GLY A 402 8.54 -45.14 3.15
N ILE A 403 8.68 -45.20 1.82
CA ILE A 403 8.15 -44.23 0.85
C ILE A 403 7.04 -44.88 0.04
N HIS A 404 5.82 -44.32 0.12
CA HIS A 404 4.64 -44.84 -0.56
C HIS A 404 4.34 -46.33 -0.26
N ASP A 405 4.66 -46.80 0.95
CA ASP A 405 4.48 -48.22 1.32
C ASP A 405 3.02 -48.61 1.61
N ALA A 406 2.18 -47.63 1.91
CA ALA A 406 0.75 -47.82 2.13
C ALA A 406 -0.06 -46.90 1.22
N TRP A 407 -1.21 -47.41 0.78
CA TRP A 407 -2.19 -46.63 0.02
C TRP A 407 -3.35 -46.23 0.93
N ASN A 408 -3.74 -44.95 0.91
CA ASN A 408 -4.90 -44.43 1.61
C ASN A 408 -5.53 -43.25 0.85
N VAL A 409 -6.78 -42.92 1.16
CA VAL A 409 -7.39 -41.63 0.79
C VAL A 409 -6.91 -40.60 1.83
N LEU A 410 -6.29 -39.52 1.37
CA LEU A 410 -5.77 -38.44 2.21
C LEU A 410 -6.86 -37.38 2.42
N GLY A 411 -6.84 -36.70 3.58
CA GLY A 411 -7.88 -35.76 3.99
C GLY A 411 -9.22 -36.41 4.35
N ILE A 412 -9.28 -37.74 4.38
CA ILE A 412 -10.52 -38.51 4.65
C ILE A 412 -11.12 -38.19 6.02
N GLU A 413 -10.31 -37.73 6.97
CA GLU A 413 -10.69 -37.34 8.33
C GLU A 413 -11.59 -36.10 8.41
N THR A 414 -11.66 -35.28 7.35
CA THR A 414 -12.55 -34.11 7.31
C THR A 414 -13.99 -34.46 6.93
N LEU A 415 -14.22 -35.70 6.49
CA LEU A 415 -15.51 -36.14 5.98
C LEU A 415 -16.34 -36.86 7.05
N ASN A 416 -17.67 -36.80 6.89
CA ASN A 416 -18.59 -37.48 7.79
C ASN A 416 -18.77 -38.96 7.42
N ASP A 417 -18.58 -39.85 8.39
CA ASP A 417 -18.70 -41.32 8.28
C ASP A 417 -17.99 -41.95 7.06
N PRO A 418 -16.70 -41.63 6.82
CA PRO A 418 -16.03 -42.06 5.61
C PRO A 418 -15.64 -43.55 5.65
N SER A 419 -15.87 -44.25 4.55
CA SER A 419 -15.52 -45.66 4.36
C SER A 419 -14.94 -45.91 2.98
N VAL A 420 -13.77 -46.55 2.93
CA VAL A 420 -13.10 -46.93 1.67
C VAL A 420 -13.04 -48.44 1.57
N PHE A 421 -13.45 -48.98 0.44
CA PHE A 421 -13.43 -50.41 0.15
C PHE A 421 -12.54 -50.66 -1.06
N ILE A 422 -11.51 -51.50 -0.91
CA ILE A 422 -10.55 -51.83 -1.96
C ILE A 422 -10.85 -53.22 -2.52
N PHE A 423 -10.85 -53.33 -3.85
CA PHE A 423 -11.22 -54.53 -4.59
C PHE A 423 -10.14 -54.93 -5.60
N ASP A 424 -10.06 -56.24 -5.88
CA ASP A 424 -9.33 -56.72 -7.05
C ASP A 424 -10.15 -56.51 -8.36
N ARG A 425 -9.51 -56.83 -9.49
CA ARG A 425 -10.14 -56.76 -10.83
C ARG A 425 -11.38 -57.62 -11.04
N TYR A 426 -11.67 -58.54 -10.11
CA TYR A 426 -12.84 -59.42 -10.15
C TYR A 426 -13.94 -58.96 -9.18
N GLY A 427 -13.76 -57.82 -8.50
CA GLY A 427 -14.71 -57.27 -7.54
C GLY A 427 -14.64 -57.91 -6.17
N LYS A 428 -13.59 -58.69 -5.85
CA LYS A 428 -13.42 -59.26 -4.52
C LYS A 428 -12.91 -58.18 -3.57
N LEU A 429 -13.61 -57.98 -2.45
CA LEU A 429 -13.17 -57.08 -1.38
C LEU A 429 -11.87 -57.60 -0.75
N LEU A 430 -10.85 -56.75 -0.76
CA LEU A 430 -9.52 -57.03 -0.20
C LEU A 430 -9.32 -56.35 1.15
N LYS A 431 -9.74 -55.10 1.28
CA LYS A 431 -9.51 -54.28 2.47
C LYS A 431 -10.65 -53.26 2.62
N GLN A 432 -10.98 -52.95 3.86
CA GLN A 432 -11.80 -51.79 4.22
C GLN A 432 -10.94 -50.85 5.06
N LEU A 433 -11.00 -49.55 4.75
CA LEU A 433 -10.33 -48.48 5.46
C LEU A 433 -11.41 -47.49 5.96
N ASN A 434 -11.05 -46.75 7.01
CA ASN A 434 -11.79 -45.62 7.55
C ASN A 434 -10.79 -44.53 7.96
N ALA A 435 -11.27 -43.42 8.52
CA ALA A 435 -10.43 -42.30 8.95
C ALA A 435 -9.32 -42.69 9.96
N ALA A 436 -9.49 -43.76 10.74
CA ALA A 436 -8.50 -44.21 11.71
C ALA A 436 -7.48 -45.21 11.14
N THR A 437 -7.63 -45.61 9.87
CA THR A 437 -6.77 -46.64 9.27
C THR A 437 -5.57 -46.00 8.59
N ILE A 438 -4.35 -46.49 8.90
CA ILE A 438 -3.09 -45.99 8.30
C ILE A 438 -3.03 -46.19 6.78
N GLY A 439 -3.71 -47.21 6.25
CA GLY A 439 -3.81 -47.50 4.82
C GLY A 439 -3.74 -49.00 4.51
N TRP A 440 -3.55 -49.32 3.24
CA TRP A 440 -3.36 -50.67 2.73
C TRP A 440 -1.93 -50.89 2.25
N ASP A 441 -1.26 -51.89 2.81
CA ASP A 441 0.13 -52.29 2.52
C ASP A 441 0.28 -53.21 1.28
N GLY A 442 -0.80 -53.39 0.51
CA GLY A 442 -0.80 -54.28 -0.64
C GLY A 442 -0.79 -55.77 -0.27
N THR A 443 -1.21 -56.14 0.95
CA THR A 443 -1.38 -57.55 1.35
C THR A 443 -2.84 -57.96 1.49
N PHE A 444 -3.13 -59.24 1.20
CA PHE A 444 -4.43 -59.84 1.49
C PHE A 444 -4.23 -61.17 2.19
N ASN A 445 -4.79 -61.32 3.40
CA ASN A 445 -4.56 -62.48 4.29
C ASN A 445 -3.07 -62.81 4.49
N GLY A 446 -2.26 -61.76 4.69
CA GLY A 446 -0.81 -61.87 4.90
C GLY A 446 -0.01 -62.23 3.64
N ARG A 447 -0.66 -62.31 2.46
CA ARG A 447 0.03 -62.58 1.19
C ARG A 447 0.19 -61.30 0.37
N PRO A 448 1.39 -61.06 -0.19
CA PRO A 448 1.61 -59.92 -1.06
C PRO A 448 0.74 -60.02 -2.34
N MET A 449 -0.02 -58.97 -2.65
CA MET A 449 -0.82 -58.90 -3.87
C MET A 449 0.04 -58.55 -5.09
N PRO A 450 -0.35 -58.97 -6.32
CA PRO A 450 0.41 -58.71 -7.53
C PRO A 450 0.42 -57.23 -7.92
N SER A 451 1.47 -56.79 -8.63
CA SER A 451 1.50 -55.47 -9.26
C SER A 451 0.42 -55.40 -10.35
N SER A 452 -0.59 -54.56 -10.11
CA SER A 452 -1.77 -54.42 -10.95
C SER A 452 -2.53 -53.15 -10.57
N ASP A 453 -3.58 -52.86 -11.31
CA ASP A 453 -4.57 -51.87 -10.89
C ASP A 453 -5.57 -52.51 -9.93
N TYR A 454 -5.97 -51.72 -8.94
CA TYR A 454 -6.96 -52.05 -7.93
C TYR A 454 -8.04 -50.96 -7.96
N TRP A 455 -9.27 -51.36 -7.67
CA TRP A 455 -10.40 -50.44 -7.65
C TRP A 455 -10.78 -50.15 -6.22
N PHE A 456 -11.23 -48.94 -5.96
CA PHE A 456 -11.86 -48.64 -4.69
C PHE A 456 -13.20 -47.97 -4.88
N ARG A 457 -14.04 -48.17 -3.87
CA ARG A 457 -15.27 -47.43 -3.66
C ARG A 457 -15.11 -46.64 -2.37
N PHE A 458 -15.29 -45.34 -2.47
CA PHE A 458 -15.31 -44.41 -1.37
C PHE A 458 -16.74 -43.98 -1.11
N GLU A 459 -17.15 -44.02 0.16
CA GLU A 459 -18.47 -43.63 0.62
C GLU A 459 -18.28 -42.67 1.79
N TYR A 460 -19.00 -41.55 1.77
CA TYR A 460 -19.04 -40.55 2.85
C TYR A 460 -20.41 -39.87 2.85
N SER A 461 -20.71 -39.10 3.90
CA SER A 461 -21.90 -38.26 3.93
C SER A 461 -21.51 -36.79 3.93
N GLU A 462 -22.31 -35.96 3.30
CA GLU A 462 -22.13 -34.50 3.20
C GLU A 462 -23.39 -33.80 3.68
N ASP A 463 -23.24 -32.66 4.34
CA ASP A 463 -24.38 -31.83 4.72
C ASP A 463 -24.64 -30.82 3.60
N GLU A 464 -25.77 -30.98 2.89
CA GLU A 464 -26.25 -30.05 1.87
C GLU A 464 -27.45 -29.29 2.43
N GLU A 465 -27.25 -28.03 2.81
CA GLU A 465 -28.30 -27.13 3.34
C GLU A 465 -29.09 -27.70 4.54
N GLY A 466 -28.42 -28.43 5.45
CA GLY A 466 -29.02 -29.07 6.61
C GLY A 466 -29.56 -30.48 6.35
N LEU A 467 -29.33 -31.04 5.15
CA LEU A 467 -29.68 -32.41 4.79
C LEU A 467 -28.42 -33.25 4.60
N VAL A 468 -28.29 -34.31 5.39
CA VAL A 468 -27.20 -35.28 5.23
C VAL A 468 -27.47 -36.17 4.01
N VAL A 469 -26.64 -36.05 2.98
CA VAL A 469 -26.70 -36.81 1.73
C VAL A 469 -25.52 -37.78 1.64
N ALA A 470 -25.81 -39.04 1.26
CA ALA A 470 -24.76 -40.02 1.04
C ALA A 470 -24.10 -39.81 -0.33
N LYS A 471 -22.76 -39.72 -0.33
CA LYS A 471 -21.92 -39.60 -1.52
C LYS A 471 -21.14 -40.88 -1.76
N THR A 472 -20.89 -41.18 -3.03
CA THR A 472 -20.02 -42.30 -3.41
C THR A 472 -19.17 -41.98 -4.62
N ARG A 473 -17.89 -42.35 -4.55
CA ARG A 473 -16.93 -42.24 -5.64
C ARG A 473 -16.31 -43.61 -5.93
N LYS A 474 -16.12 -43.94 -7.20
CA LYS A 474 -15.54 -45.21 -7.64
C LYS A 474 -14.44 -44.93 -8.65
N THR A 475 -13.24 -45.40 -8.36
CA THR A 475 -12.05 -45.15 -9.19
C THR A 475 -11.00 -46.22 -8.90
N HIS A 476 -9.77 -46.04 -9.39
CA HIS A 476 -8.70 -47.02 -9.30
C HIS A 476 -7.34 -46.39 -8.96
N PHE A 477 -6.40 -47.24 -8.56
CA PHE A 477 -5.00 -46.90 -8.33
C PHE A 477 -4.11 -48.10 -8.68
N THR A 478 -2.81 -47.87 -8.88
CA THR A 478 -1.86 -48.93 -9.24
C THR A 478 -0.99 -49.34 -8.05
N LEU A 479 -0.87 -50.64 -7.80
CA LEU A 479 0.19 -51.19 -6.95
C LEU A 479 1.40 -51.50 -7.83
N LYS A 480 2.56 -50.89 -7.52
CA LYS A 480 3.84 -51.13 -8.22
C LYS A 480 4.82 -51.85 -7.29
N ARG A 481 5.65 -52.73 -7.83
CA ARG A 481 6.73 -53.42 -7.10
C ARG A 481 7.95 -53.58 -7.97
#